data_AF-A0A379TUW1-F1
#
_entry.id   AF-A0A379TUW1-F1
#
_cell.length_a   1.000
_cell.length_b   1.000
_cell.length_c   1.000
_cell.angle_alpha   90.00
_cell.angle_beta   90.00
_cell.angle_gamma   90.00
#
_symmetry.space_group_name_H-M   'P 1'
#
loop_
_entity.id
_entity.type
_entity.pdbx_description
1 polymer ?
#
loop_
_entity_poly.entity_id
_entity_poly.type
_entity_poly.pdbx_seq_one_letter_code
_entity_poly.pdbx_strand_id
1 'polypeptide(L)' 'MAILKRLTCFVFPDGNVEVELSDEGDTVADMLQYVQLDPKTLLTHFRDQVKQTDLDDALQQQFLEEFEAGLYGYTYLEDE' A
#
# COMPACT_ATOMS: atom_id res chain seq x y z
N MET A 1 5.74 5.80 3.78
CA MET A 1 6.57 5.91 2.57
C MET A 1 5.65 6.46 1.50
N ALA A 2 5.93 7.63 0.92
CA ALA A 2 5.10 8.16 -0.17
C ALA A 2 5.36 7.34 -1.44
N ILE A 3 4.30 6.81 -2.04
CA ILE A 3 4.36 5.93 -3.20
C ILE A 3 4.26 6.83 -4.44
N LEU A 4 5.18 6.74 -5.40
CA LEU A 4 5.37 7.77 -6.43
C LEU A 4 4.79 7.36 -7.79
N LYS A 5 3.76 8.08 -8.29
CA LYS A 5 3.21 7.91 -9.64
C LYS A 5 3.83 8.87 -10.63
N ARG A 6 4.12 10.09 -10.18
CA ARG A 6 4.73 11.15 -11.00
C ARG A 6 5.70 11.97 -10.18
N LEU A 7 6.83 12.27 -10.81
CA LEU A 7 7.82 13.22 -10.33
C LEU A 7 8.01 14.30 -11.39
N THR A 8 8.26 15.52 -10.94
CA THR A 8 8.67 16.62 -11.82
C THR A 8 10.17 16.85 -11.61
N CYS A 9 10.93 16.84 -12.70
CA CYS A 9 12.38 17.08 -12.65
C CYS A 9 12.73 18.42 -13.29
N PHE A 10 13.53 19.22 -12.60
CA PHE A 10 14.08 20.48 -13.09
C PHE A 10 15.57 20.30 -13.34
N VAL A 11 16.04 20.69 -14.54
CA VAL A 11 17.47 20.66 -14.90
C VAL A 11 17.95 22.07 -15.09
N PHE A 12 18.97 22.46 -14.32
CA PHE A 12 19.52 23.81 -14.31
C PHE A 12 20.77 23.91 -15.20
N PRO A 13 21.11 25.13 -15.69
CA PRO A 13 22.26 25.33 -16.58
C PRO A 13 23.63 24.98 -15.98
N ASP A 14 23.73 24.95 -14.64
CA ASP A 14 24.93 24.52 -13.90
C ASP A 14 25.04 22.99 -13.78
N GLY A 15 24.07 22.25 -14.33
CA GLY A 15 23.99 20.79 -14.27
C GLY A 15 23.28 20.27 -13.02
N ASN A 16 22.76 21.13 -12.14
CA ASN A 16 21.99 20.70 -11.00
C ASN A 16 20.63 20.10 -11.44
N VAL A 17 20.16 19.11 -10.71
CA VAL A 17 18.86 18.46 -10.93
C VAL A 17 18.06 18.49 -9.64
N GLU A 18 16.90 19.10 -9.68
CA GLU A 18 15.93 19.07 -8.59
C GLU A 18 14.75 18.17 -8.95
N VAL A 19 14.28 17.39 -7.98
CA VAL A 19 13.17 16.45 -8.15
C VAL A 19 12.09 16.81 -7.15
N GLU A 20 10.89 17.09 -7.64
CA GLU A 20 9.71 17.39 -6.84
C GLU A 20 8.66 16.27 -6.96
N LEU A 21 8.06 15.92 -5.82
CA LEU A 21 6.90 15.03 -5.76
C LEU A 21 5.70 15.69 -6.45
N SER A 22 5.12 15.01 -7.44
CA SER A 22 4.00 15.56 -8.21
C SER A 22 2.68 14.81 -8.01
N ASP A 23 2.69 13.48 -7.89
CA ASP A 23 1.50 12.67 -7.60
C ASP A 23 1.89 11.42 -6.81
N GLU A 24 1.17 11.17 -5.73
CA GLU A 24 1.23 9.88 -5.04
C GLU A 24 0.49 8.80 -5.86
N GLY A 25 1.04 7.60 -5.87
CA GLY A 25 0.43 6.42 -6.46
C GLY A 25 -0.71 5.90 -5.62
N ASP A 26 -1.71 5.34 -6.30
CA ASP A 26 -2.87 4.75 -5.65
C ASP A 26 -2.47 3.45 -4.93
N THR A 27 -3.07 3.22 -3.78
CA THR A 27 -2.99 1.96 -3.03
C THR A 27 -4.14 1.02 -3.42
N VAL A 28 -4.07 -0.24 -3.00
CA VAL A 28 -5.22 -1.17 -3.12
C VAL A 28 -6.43 -0.63 -2.35
N ALA A 29 -6.22 0.01 -1.21
CA ALA A 29 -7.27 0.67 -0.43
C ALA A 29 -7.96 1.80 -1.22
N ASP A 30 -7.22 2.60 -1.99
CA ASP A 30 -7.80 3.66 -2.85
C ASP A 30 -8.67 3.05 -3.97
N MET A 31 -8.21 1.93 -4.54
CA MET A 31 -8.97 1.18 -5.55
C MET A 31 -10.26 0.57 -4.98
N LEU A 32 -10.24 0.10 -3.73
CA LEU A 32 -11.44 -0.39 -3.04
C LEU A 32 -12.45 0.73 -2.83
N GLN A 33 -11.99 1.89 -2.37
CA GLN A 33 -12.87 3.05 -2.18
C GLN A 33 -13.49 3.52 -3.50
N TYR A 34 -12.74 3.46 -4.60
CA TYR A 34 -13.25 3.77 -5.94
C TYR A 34 -14.47 2.92 -6.33
N VAL A 35 -14.50 1.65 -5.91
CA VAL A 35 -15.64 0.73 -6.13
C VAL A 35 -16.60 0.67 -4.93
N GLN A 36 -16.57 1.67 -4.06
CA GLN A 36 -17.45 1.81 -2.89
C GLN A 36 -17.30 0.71 -1.83
N LEU A 37 -16.10 0.14 -1.72
CA LEU A 37 -15.72 -0.79 -0.65
C LEU A 37 -14.88 -0.08 0.41
N ASP A 38 -15.18 -0.31 1.69
CA ASP A 38 -14.40 0.24 2.79
C ASP A 38 -13.24 -0.71 3.16
N PRO A 39 -11.97 -0.31 2.95
CA PRO A 39 -10.81 -1.12 3.30
C PRO A 39 -10.73 -1.45 4.81
N LYS A 40 -11.26 -0.59 5.69
CA LYS A 40 -11.27 -0.86 7.15
C LYS A 40 -12.22 -1.99 7.50
N THR A 41 -13.38 -2.04 6.83
CA THR A 41 -14.33 -3.13 6.95
C THR A 41 -13.70 -4.45 6.48
N LEU A 42 -13.00 -4.44 5.34
CA LEU A 42 -12.28 -5.61 4.83
C LEU A 42 -11.19 -6.09 5.82
N LEU A 43 -10.37 -5.19 6.35
CA LEU A 43 -9.32 -5.51 7.32
C LEU A 43 -9.89 -6.10 8.62
N THR A 44 -11.04 -5.59 9.08
CA THR A 44 -11.73 -6.11 10.26
C THR A 44 -12.21 -7.53 10.03
N HIS A 45 -12.85 -7.80 8.90
CA HIS A 45 -13.30 -9.14 8.55
C HIS A 45 -12.14 -10.12 8.42
N PHE A 46 -11.02 -9.71 7.82
CA PHE A 46 -9.84 -10.55 7.72
C PHE A 46 -9.26 -10.86 9.11
N ARG A 47 -9.18 -9.87 10.00
CA ARG A 47 -8.78 -10.08 11.41
C ARG A 47 -9.65 -11.10 12.13
N ASP A 48 -10.96 -11.03 11.95
CA ASP A 48 -11.89 -11.98 12.58
C ASP A 48 -11.74 -13.39 12.01
N GLN A 49 -11.45 -13.53 10.71
CA GLN A 49 -11.18 -14.82 10.06
C GLN A 49 -9.87 -15.45 10.56
N VAL A 50 -8.79 -14.68 10.63
CA VAL A 50 -7.47 -15.16 11.11
C VAL A 50 -7.57 -15.65 12.55
N LYS A 51 -8.31 -14.94 13.42
CA LYS A 51 -8.54 -15.35 14.82
C LYS A 51 -9.32 -16.66 14.97
N GLN A 52 -10.05 -17.08 13.95
CA GLN A 52 -10.81 -18.34 13.96
C GLN A 52 -10.00 -19.53 13.43
N THR A 53 -8.75 -19.32 13.03
CA THR A 53 -7.87 -20.38 12.56
C THR A 53 -7.18 -21.09 13.73
N ASP A 54 -6.71 -22.31 13.48
CA ASP A 54 -5.89 -23.07 14.42
C ASP A 54 -4.37 -22.74 14.30
N LEU A 55 -4.04 -21.60 13.67
CA LEU A 55 -2.66 -21.13 13.53
C LEU A 55 -2.12 -20.61 14.87
N ASP A 56 -0.81 -20.73 15.09
CA ASP A 56 -0.18 -20.10 16.24
C ASP A 56 -0.21 -18.56 16.14
N ASP A 57 -0.09 -17.90 17.29
CA ASP A 57 -0.20 -16.44 17.40
C ASP A 57 0.81 -15.68 16.52
N ALA A 58 2.02 -16.24 16.33
CA ALA A 58 3.05 -15.60 15.53
C ALA A 58 2.68 -15.63 14.05
N LEU A 59 2.17 -16.77 13.57
CA LEU A 59 1.73 -16.90 12.19
C LEU A 59 0.44 -16.11 11.93
N GLN A 60 -0.49 -16.05 12.88
CA GLN A 60 -1.66 -15.17 12.78
C GLN A 60 -1.21 -13.70 12.60
N GLN A 61 -0.28 -13.24 13.44
CA GLN A 61 0.23 -11.88 13.37
C GLN A 61 0.92 -11.60 12.02
N GLN A 62 1.72 -12.55 11.52
CA GLN A 62 2.38 -12.44 10.22
C GLN A 62 1.34 -12.25 9.09
N PHE A 63 0.26 -13.03 9.07
CA PHE A 63 -0.78 -12.88 8.06
C PHE A 63 -1.47 -11.52 8.13
N LEU A 64 -1.71 -10.99 9.33
CA LEU A 64 -2.30 -9.65 9.50
C LEU A 64 -1.38 -8.55 8.97
N GLU A 65 -0.08 -8.66 9.22
CA GLU A 65 0.92 -7.71 8.73
C GLU A 65 1.05 -7.75 7.21
N GLU A 66 1.13 -8.94 6.62
CA GLU A 66 1.22 -9.11 5.17
C GLU A 66 -0.04 -8.60 4.47
N PHE A 67 -1.22 -8.88 5.02
CA PHE A 67 -2.48 -8.40 4.46
C PHE A 67 -2.61 -6.88 4.55
N GLU A 68 -2.27 -6.29 5.69
CA GLU A 68 -2.31 -4.83 5.88
C GLU A 68 -1.28 -4.13 4.98
N ALA A 69 -0.09 -4.72 4.81
CA ALA A 69 0.93 -4.22 3.89
C ALA A 69 0.45 -4.27 2.43
N GLY A 70 -0.20 -5.36 1.99
CA GLY A 70 -0.77 -5.44 0.65
C GLY A 70 -1.93 -4.47 0.42
N LEU A 71 -2.76 -4.24 1.44
CA LEU A 71 -3.92 -3.35 1.37
C LEU A 71 -3.53 -1.87 1.22
N TYR A 72 -2.48 -1.44 1.93
CA TYR A 72 -1.97 -0.06 1.90
C TYR A 72 -0.69 0.10 1.07
N GLY A 73 -0.26 -0.97 0.40
CA GLY A 73 0.86 -0.98 -0.53
C GLY A 73 0.49 -0.42 -1.91
N TYR A 74 1.50 -0.23 -2.75
CA TYR A 74 1.31 0.25 -4.11
C TYR A 74 0.57 -0.79 -4.96
N THR A 75 -0.27 -0.34 -5.89
CA THR A 75 -1.01 -1.27 -6.78
C THR A 75 -0.14 -2.05 -7.76
N TYR A 76 1.13 -1.70 -7.91
CA TYR A 76 2.05 -2.38 -8.82
C TYR A 76 2.80 -3.51 -8.10
N LEU A 77 3.19 -4.51 -8.87
CA LEU A 77 3.93 -5.66 -8.39
C LEU A 77 5.35 -5.25 -7.96
N GLU A 78 5.84 -5.88 -6.91
CA GLU A 78 7.25 -5.81 -6.52
C GLU A 78 8.08 -6.72 -7.44
N ASP A 79 9.34 -6.33 -7.69
CA ASP A 79 10.29 -7.20 -8.41
C ASP A 79 10.68 -8.39 -7.50
N GLU A 80 10.75 -9.61 -8.06
CA GLU A 80 11.12 -10.85 -7.34
C GLU A 80 12.59 -10.91 -6.88
#